data_AF-A0A821V5B9-F1
#
_entry.id   AF-A0A821V5B9-F1
#
_cell.length_a   1.000
_cell.length_b   1.000
_cell.length_c   1.000
_cell.angle_alpha   90.00
_cell.angle_beta   90.00
_cell.angle_gamma   90.00
#
_symmetry.space_group_name_H-M   'P 1'
#
loop_
_entity.id
_entity.type
_entity.pdbx_description
1 polymer ?
#
loop_
_entity_poly.entity_id
_entity_poly.type
_entity_poly.pdbx_seq_one_letter_code
_entity_poly.pdbx_strand_id
1 'polypeptide(L)'
;MSTTYNERDLIGEHLYKLFPEQLGHLLVSHLPDEGVRLISSNIRARIMKTSVLLQRLHDHGHQHFVSMSITQLPTGDYLVDSLHPVPSRCINPVPTRIVFSANKIGWLVNYEMR
;
A
#
# COMPACT_ATOMS: atom_id res chain seq x y z
N MET A 1 -2.90 5.42 -30.87
CA MET A 1 -3.56 4.48 -29.93
C MET A 1 -4.06 5.29 -28.76
N SER A 2 -5.39 5.37 -28.57
CA SER A 2 -6.02 6.12 -27.49
C SER A 2 -5.85 5.34 -26.19
N THR A 3 -5.00 5.80 -25.29
CA THR A 3 -4.96 5.34 -23.90
C THR A 3 -6.23 5.86 -23.23
N THR A 4 -7.26 5.04 -23.15
CA THR A 4 -8.42 5.28 -22.27
C THR A 4 -7.91 5.36 -20.84
N TYR A 5 -7.66 6.58 -20.37
CA TYR A 5 -7.39 6.86 -18.96
C TYR A 5 -8.64 6.50 -18.18
N ASN A 6 -8.55 5.45 -17.38
CA ASN A 6 -9.60 5.13 -16.42
C ASN A 6 -9.54 6.20 -15.32
N GLU A 7 -10.59 6.99 -15.13
CA GLU A 7 -10.60 8.10 -14.17
C GLU A 7 -10.20 7.67 -12.75
N ARG A 8 -10.44 6.39 -12.42
CA ARG A 8 -10.02 5.77 -11.14
C ARG A 8 -8.50 5.71 -10.97
N ASP A 9 -7.76 5.56 -12.07
CA ASP A 9 -6.30 5.54 -12.07
C ASP A 9 -5.74 6.92 -11.70
N LEU A 10 -6.42 8.00 -12.07
CA LEU A 10 -6.01 9.37 -11.77
C LEU A 10 -6.07 9.66 -10.27
N ILE A 11 -7.10 9.15 -9.58
CA ILE A 11 -7.28 9.34 -8.14
C ILE A 11 -6.17 8.62 -7.37
N GLY A 12 -5.94 7.34 -7.68
CA GLY A 12 -4.89 6.56 -7.02
C GLY A 12 -3.50 7.17 -7.20
N GLU A 13 -3.20 7.66 -8.41
CA GLU A 13 -1.95 8.38 -8.68
C GLU A 13 -1.82 9.67 -7.86
N HIS A 14 -2.90 10.48 -7.80
CA HIS A 14 -2.88 11.71 -7.00
C HIS A 14 -2.70 11.43 -5.51
N LEU A 15 -3.42 10.44 -4.99
CA LEU A 15 -3.30 10.04 -3.58
C LEU A 15 -1.88 9.55 -3.27
N TYR A 16 -1.26 8.78 -4.16
CA TYR A 16 0.11 8.31 -3.97
C TYR A 16 1.11 9.48 -3.94
N LYS A 17 0.92 10.50 -4.77
CA LYS A 17 1.76 11.71 -4.77
C LYS A 17 1.66 12.49 -3.46
N LEU A 18 0.48 12.50 -2.83
CA LEU A 18 0.24 13.23 -1.58
C LEU A 18 0.61 12.42 -0.33
N PHE A 19 0.40 11.10 -0.36
CA PHE A 19 0.56 10.20 0.78
C PHE A 19 1.37 8.95 0.38
N PRO A 20 2.63 9.09 -0.08
CA PRO A 20 3.44 7.96 -0.55
C PRO A 20 3.72 6.92 0.55
N GLU A 21 3.74 7.33 1.81
CA GLU A 21 3.93 6.47 2.98
C GLU A 21 2.78 5.50 3.23
N GLN A 22 1.59 5.81 2.69
CA GLN A 22 0.39 4.99 2.79
C GLN A 22 0.27 3.97 1.64
N LEU A 23 1.29 3.88 0.79
CA LEU A 23 1.35 2.87 -0.26
C LEU A 23 1.48 1.48 0.37
N GLY A 24 0.60 0.57 -0.05
CA GLY A 24 0.65 -0.83 0.32
C GLY A 24 0.52 -1.76 -0.89
N HIS A 25 0.80 -3.03 -0.65
CA HIS A 25 0.55 -4.10 -1.61
C HIS A 25 -0.15 -5.28 -0.95
N LEU A 26 -0.86 -6.07 -1.77
CA LEU A 26 -1.46 -7.33 -1.36
C LEU A 26 -0.37 -8.34 -1.05
N LEU A 27 -0.49 -9.06 0.07
CA LEU A 27 0.43 -10.14 0.40
C LEU A 27 0.28 -11.32 -0.57
N VAL A 28 -0.96 -11.64 -0.94
CA VAL A 28 -1.29 -12.67 -1.91
C VAL A 28 -2.27 -12.09 -2.91
N SER A 29 -1.84 -11.91 -4.16
CA SER A 29 -2.61 -11.15 -5.17
C SER A 29 -3.97 -11.77 -5.51
N HIS A 30 -4.13 -13.08 -5.32
CA HIS A 30 -5.37 -13.82 -5.60
C HIS A 30 -6.18 -14.15 -4.33
N LEU A 31 -5.67 -13.76 -3.15
CA LEU A 31 -6.32 -13.96 -1.85
C LEU A 31 -6.16 -12.69 -1.01
N PRO A 32 -6.91 -11.61 -1.32
CA PRO A 32 -6.76 -10.34 -0.63
C PRO A 32 -7.15 -10.40 0.86
N ASP A 33 -7.85 -11.46 1.28
CA ASP A 33 -8.16 -11.75 2.67
C ASP A 33 -6.93 -12.13 3.52
N GLU A 34 -5.84 -12.58 2.89
CA GLU A 34 -4.53 -12.78 3.54
C GLU A 34 -3.94 -11.45 4.03
N GLY A 35 -4.49 -10.33 3.55
CA GLY A 35 -4.15 -9.00 3.97
C GLY A 35 -3.09 -8.34 3.10
N VAL A 36 -2.53 -7.29 3.67
CA VAL A 36 -1.72 -6.31 2.98
C VAL A 36 -0.48 -5.96 3.79
N ARG A 37 0.48 -5.36 3.10
CA ARG A 37 1.66 -4.77 3.72
C ARG A 37 1.84 -3.34 3.25
N LEU A 38 1.92 -2.42 4.20
CA LEU A 38 2.32 -1.05 3.95
C LEU A 38 3.83 -1.01 3.72
N ILE A 39 4.26 -0.36 2.64
CA ILE A 39 5.65 -0.43 2.17
C ILE A 39 6.56 0.39 3.09
N SER A 40 6.17 1.62 3.43
CA SER A 40 7.00 2.54 4.22
C SER A 40 7.18 2.09 5.67
N SER A 41 6.08 1.72 6.33
CA SER A 41 6.08 1.34 7.75
C SER A 41 6.36 -0.14 7.98
N ASN A 42 6.39 -0.95 6.91
CA ASN A 42 6.53 -2.40 7.00
C ASN A 42 5.43 -3.09 7.86
N ILE A 43 4.28 -2.44 8.04
CA ILE A 43 3.17 -2.95 8.83
C ILE A 43 2.34 -3.93 8.00
N ARG A 44 2.00 -5.08 8.59
CA ARG A 44 1.00 -5.98 8.04
C ARG A 44 -0.36 -5.61 8.58
N ALA A 45 -1.34 -5.52 7.69
CA ALA A 45 -2.71 -5.19 8.05
C ALA A 45 -3.70 -6.08 7.29
N ARG A 46 -4.90 -6.22 7.83
CA ARG A 46 -6.00 -6.91 7.16
C ARG A 46 -6.90 -5.88 6.50
N ILE A 47 -7.40 -6.20 5.32
CA ILE A 47 -8.41 -5.36 4.66
C ILE A 47 -9.73 -5.54 5.41
N MET A 48 -10.40 -4.44 5.76
CA MET A 48 -11.75 -4.53 6.33
C MET A 48 -12.68 -5.21 5.31
N LYS A 49 -13.49 -6.18 5.77
CA LYS A 49 -14.41 -6.95 4.92
C LYS A 49 -15.41 -6.08 4.15
N THR A 50 -15.68 -4.88 4.65
CA THR A 50 -16.57 -3.88 4.04
C THR A 50 -15.91 -3.06 2.95
N SER A 51 -14.60 -3.23 2.73
CA SER A 51 -13.87 -2.42 1.75
C SER A 51 -14.32 -2.75 0.33
N VAL A 52 -14.71 -1.72 -0.41
CA VAL A 52 -15.13 -1.81 -1.82
C VAL A 52 -14.05 -2.44 -2.69
N LEU A 53 -12.78 -2.34 -2.27
CA LEU A 53 -11.66 -2.94 -2.98
C LEU A 53 -11.74 -4.47 -3.01
N LEU A 54 -12.11 -5.15 -1.91
CA LEU A 54 -12.28 -6.62 -1.87
C LEU A 54 -13.33 -7.10 -2.87
N GLN A 55 -14.38 -6.32 -3.08
CA GLN A 55 -15.47 -6.64 -4.00
C GLN A 55 -15.08 -6.50 -5.48
N ARG A 56 -14.06 -5.69 -5.78
CA ARG A 56 -13.65 -5.35 -7.17
C ARG A 56 -12.28 -5.91 -7.55
N LEU A 57 -11.58 -6.55 -6.61
CA LEU A 57 -10.21 -7.00 -6.77
C LEU A 57 -10.06 -8.10 -7.82
N HIS A 58 -11.12 -8.89 -8.00
CA HIS A 58 -11.19 -9.95 -9.00
C HIS A 58 -11.06 -9.44 -10.46
N ASP A 59 -11.42 -8.19 -10.73
CA ASP A 59 -11.61 -7.71 -12.11
C ASP A 59 -10.37 -7.04 -12.71
N HIS A 60 -9.41 -6.59 -11.91
CA HIS A 60 -8.42 -5.61 -12.39
C HIS A 60 -6.95 -5.88 -12.05
N GLY A 61 -6.61 -6.97 -11.35
CA GLY A 61 -5.21 -7.38 -11.16
C GLY A 61 -4.30 -6.34 -10.48
N HIS A 62 -4.86 -5.33 -9.82
CA HIS A 62 -4.10 -4.30 -9.14
C HIS A 62 -3.46 -4.87 -7.87
N GLN A 63 -2.12 -4.81 -7.80
CA GLN A 63 -1.36 -5.31 -6.65
C GLN A 63 -1.08 -4.23 -5.59
N HIS A 64 -1.18 -2.95 -5.98
CA HIS A 64 -0.80 -1.80 -5.16
C HIS A 64 -1.98 -0.87 -4.93
N PHE A 65 -2.00 -0.23 -3.77
CA PHE A 65 -3.03 0.71 -3.38
C PHE A 65 -2.50 1.74 -2.37
N VAL A 66 -3.17 2.88 -2.28
CA VAL A 66 -3.03 3.80 -1.15
C VAL A 66 -4.15 3.51 -0.16
N SER A 67 -3.80 3.31 1.11
CA SER A 67 -4.77 3.15 2.20
C SER A 67 -5.04 4.46 2.91
N MET A 68 -6.27 4.98 2.83
CA MET A 68 -6.61 6.26 3.48
C MET A 68 -6.93 6.12 4.97
N SER A 69 -7.20 4.91 5.44
CA SER A 69 -7.46 4.64 6.86
C SER A 69 -6.70 3.40 7.33
N ILE A 70 -5.99 3.57 8.44
CA ILE A 70 -5.28 2.49 9.14
C ILE A 70 -5.72 2.54 10.60
N THR A 71 -6.31 1.46 11.10
CA THR A 71 -6.78 1.34 12.47
C THR A 71 -6.02 0.23 13.18
N GLN A 72 -5.45 0.54 14.34
CA GLN A 72 -4.86 -0.49 15.20
C GLN A 72 -5.92 -1.02 16.16
N LEU A 73 -6.09 -2.34 16.20
CA LEU A 73 -6.96 -3.02 17.16
C LEU A 73 -6.26 -3.20 18.51
N PRO A 74 -7.03 -3.34 19.61
CA PRO A 74 -6.46 -3.64 20.93
C PRO A 74 -5.60 -4.91 20.98
N THR A 75 -5.79 -5.84 20.04
CA THR A 75 -4.97 -7.06 19.89
C THR A 75 -3.58 -6.79 19.35
N GLY A 76 -3.32 -5.58 18.84
CA GLY A 76 -2.09 -5.20 18.14
C GLY A 76 -2.16 -5.38 16.62
N ASP A 77 -3.23 -5.98 16.11
CA ASP A 77 -3.46 -6.13 14.67
C ASP A 77 -3.83 -4.80 14.02
N TYR A 78 -3.48 -4.63 12.75
CA TYR A 78 -3.87 -3.47 11.96
C TYR A 78 -4.96 -3.82 10.96
N LEU A 79 -5.91 -2.91 10.80
CA LEU A 79 -6.92 -2.94 9.76
C LEU A 79 -6.70 -1.78 8.79
N VAL A 80 -6.92 -2.01 7.50
CA VAL A 80 -6.95 -0.96 6.50
C VAL A 80 -8.30 -0.90 5.81
N ASP A 81 -8.70 0.32 5.47
CA ASP A 81 -9.90 0.58 4.67
C ASP A 81 -9.69 1.79 3.74
N SER A 82 -10.69 2.06 2.89
CA SER A 82 -10.65 3.12 1.89
C SER A 82 -9.43 3.01 0.99
N LEU A 83 -9.28 1.82 0.38
CA LEU A 83 -8.17 1.48 -0.49
C LEU A 83 -8.42 2.00 -1.91
N HIS A 84 -7.45 2.73 -2.46
CA HIS A 84 -7.48 3.22 -3.84
C HIS A 84 -6.40 2.53 -4.67
N PRO A 85 -6.74 1.83 -5.76
CA PRO A 85 -5.75 1.15 -6.57
C PRO A 85 -4.77 2.14 -7.20
N VAL A 86 -3.49 1.80 -7.19
CA VAL A 86 -2.44 2.57 -7.84
C VAL A 86 -1.93 1.77 -9.04
N PRO A 87 -1.98 2.32 -10.26
CA PRO A 87 -1.40 1.67 -11.41
C PRO A 87 0.12 1.49 -11.23
N SER A 88 0.64 0.30 -11.53
CA SER A 88 2.08 0.02 -11.37
C SER A 88 2.99 0.99 -12.14
N ARG A 89 2.49 1.57 -13.25
CA ARG A 89 3.19 2.61 -14.03
C ARG A 89 3.43 3.92 -13.27
N CYS A 90 2.62 4.20 -12.25
CA CYS A 90 2.70 5.41 -11.43
C CYS A 90 3.64 5.24 -10.22
N ILE A 91 4.00 3.99 -9.92
CA ILE A 91 4.88 3.66 -8.79
C ILE A 91 6.31 3.78 -9.31
N ASN A 92 6.92 4.93 -9.04
CA ASN A 92 8.36 5.03 -9.18
C ASN A 92 9.00 3.97 -8.28
N PRO A 93 10.02 3.22 -8.74
CA PRO A 93 10.79 2.36 -7.87
C PRO A 93 11.48 3.29 -6.86
N VAL A 94 10.85 3.52 -5.71
CA VAL A 94 11.54 4.09 -4.56
C VAL A 94 12.72 3.16 -4.33
N PRO A 95 13.98 3.66 -4.38
CA PRO A 95 15.13 2.81 -4.22
C PRO A 95 15.00 2.16 -2.86
N THR A 96 14.66 0.88 -2.84
CA THR A 96 14.56 0.06 -1.63
C THR A 96 15.98 -0.24 -1.17
N ARG A 97 16.77 0.80 -0.87
CA ARG A 97 17.95 0.70 0.00
C ARG A 97 17.46 0.84 1.43
N ILE A 98 16.55 -0.05 1.85
CA ILE A 98 16.48 -0.42 3.25
C ILE A 98 17.70 -1.31 3.44
N VAL A 99 18.82 -0.71 3.83
CA VAL A 99 20.01 -1.45 4.23
C VAL A 99 19.65 -2.16 5.53
N PHE A 100 19.30 -3.44 5.42
CA PHE A 100 19.13 -4.32 6.57
C PHE A 100 20.50 -4.54 7.22
N SER A 101 20.95 -3.59 8.05
CA SER A 101 22.04 -3.87 8.97
C SER A 101 21.47 -4.68 10.13
N ALA A 102 21.60 -6.00 10.04
CA ALA A 102 21.31 -6.93 11.13
C ALA A 102 22.39 -6.80 12.21
N ASN A 103 22.50 -5.63 12.86
CA ASN A 103 23.32 -5.50 14.06
C ASN A 103 22.74 -4.42 14.98
N LYS A 104 22.24 -4.94 16.11
CA LYS A 104 21.82 -4.29 17.36
C LYS A 104 20.36 -3.79 17.41
N ILE A 105 19.68 -4.42 18.37
CA ILE A 105 18.42 -4.08 19.03
C ILE A 105 18.21 -2.56 19.11
N GLY A 106 17.11 -2.09 18.52
CA GLY A 106 16.63 -0.69 18.57
C GLY A 106 16.84 0.06 17.25
N TRP A 107 15.77 0.22 16.47
CA TRP A 107 15.82 0.89 15.17
C TRP A 107 15.69 2.41 15.33
N LEU A 108 16.82 3.12 15.23
CA LEU A 108 16.84 4.57 15.03
C LEU A 108 16.73 4.87 13.53
N VAL A 109 15.71 5.64 13.16
CA VAL A 109 15.54 6.17 11.80
C VAL A 109 16.41 7.42 11.67
N ASN A 110 17.48 7.35 10.88
CA ASN A 110 18.24 8.53 10.48
C ASN A 110 17.80 8.95 9.07
N TYR A 111 17.33 10.19 8.95
CA TYR A 111 17.06 10.84 7.68
C TYR A 111 18.30 11.65 7.27
N GLU A 112 19.01 11.23 6.23
CA GLU A 112 19.92 12.11 5.50
C GLU A 112 19.19 12.64 4.27
N MET A 113 18.91 13.94 4.27
CA MET A 113 18.45 14.65 3.07
C MET A 113 19.69 15.12 2.28
N ARG A 114 19.67 14.92 0.97
CA ARG A 114 20.58 15.57 0.02
C ARG A 114 19.83 16.62 -0.77
#